data_AF-A0A536NVD9-F1
#
_entry.id   AF-A0A536NVD9-F1
#
_cell.length_a   1.000
_cell.length_b   1.000
_cell.length_c   1.000
_cell.angle_alpha   90.00
_cell.angle_beta   90.00
_cell.angle_gamma   90.00
#
_symmetry.space_group_name_H-M   'P 1'
#
loop_
_entity.id
_entity.type
_entity.pdbx_description
1 polymer ?
#
loop_
_entity_poly.entity_id
_entity_poly.type
_entity_poly.pdbx_seq_one_letter_code
_entity_poly.pdbx_strand_id
1 'polypeptide(L)'
;MEKLIEEWDGESVSIHRDRETGTWMFICVHSTALGTAAGGTRMKHYPTPADALADGMRLSEAMSLKLASVDFPHGGGKAVIALPSTEIPQGDARRRLLHEYGRFINSLGGLYSCAPDMNTSAADMDVIAEVTPYVFCKTEAAGGAGDTAPDTAVGVLHGIRASCRYAFGSDDLSQRSVLVQGAGGVGGRLIELLLEADTKVIATDIDPARLAQMRDKGIEVVAADRAL
;
A
#
# COMPACT_ATOMS: atom_id res chain seq x y z
N MET A 1 -13.48 19.29 3.93
CA MET A 1 -14.33 18.27 3.27
C MET A 1 -14.92 18.82 1.99
N GLU A 2 -15.71 19.89 2.06
CA GLU A 2 -16.28 20.59 0.89
C GLU A 2 -15.24 20.89 -0.19
N LYS A 3 -14.19 21.64 0.16
CA LYS A 3 -13.06 21.93 -0.74
C LYS A 3 -12.41 20.68 -1.35
N LEU A 4 -12.28 19.58 -0.59
CA LEU A 4 -11.70 18.34 -1.11
C LEU A 4 -12.57 17.73 -2.21
N ILE A 5 -13.89 17.78 -2.06
CA ILE A 5 -14.83 17.24 -3.04
C ILE A 5 -14.90 18.17 -4.27
N GLU A 6 -14.89 19.49 -4.07
CA GLU A 6 -14.94 20.46 -5.16
C GLU A 6 -13.70 20.42 -6.06
N GLU A 7 -12.52 20.20 -5.48
CA GLU A 7 -11.25 20.19 -6.21
C GLU A 7 -10.90 18.81 -6.79
N TRP A 8 -11.56 17.74 -6.34
CA TRP A 8 -11.23 16.39 -6.78
C TRP A 8 -11.93 16.04 -8.09
N ASP A 9 -11.14 15.61 -9.07
CA ASP A 9 -11.58 15.25 -10.42
C ASP A 9 -11.86 13.75 -10.60
N GLY A 10 -11.87 12.99 -9.50
CA GLY A 10 -12.21 11.57 -9.50
C GLY A 10 -13.71 11.26 -9.68
N GLU A 11 -14.01 10.07 -10.17
CA GLU A 11 -15.38 9.67 -10.54
C GLU A 11 -16.33 9.51 -9.36
N SER A 12 -15.89 8.91 -8.23
CA SER A 12 -16.79 8.68 -7.10
C SER A 12 -16.10 8.39 -5.77
N VAL A 13 -16.78 8.73 -4.68
CA VAL A 13 -16.45 8.32 -3.31
C VAL A 13 -17.62 7.56 -2.72
N SER A 14 -17.36 6.35 -2.24
CA SER A 14 -18.28 5.60 -1.41
C SER A 14 -17.82 5.63 0.04
N ILE A 15 -18.74 5.87 0.97
CA ILE A 15 -18.46 5.98 2.40
C ILE A 15 -19.32 5.00 3.17
N HIS A 16 -18.70 4.25 4.08
CA HIS A 16 -19.39 3.36 5.00
C HIS A 16 -18.91 3.61 6.43
N ARG A 17 -19.83 3.48 7.39
CA ARG A 17 -19.48 3.55 8.81
C ARG A 17 -19.91 2.26 9.49
N ASP A 18 -18.93 1.56 10.03
CA ASP A 18 -19.22 0.51 10.99
C ASP A 18 -19.64 1.16 12.31
N ARG A 19 -20.94 1.09 12.62
CA ARG A 19 -21.51 1.73 13.81
C ARG A 19 -21.02 1.11 15.11
N GLU A 20 -20.64 -0.16 15.09
CA GLU A 20 -20.21 -0.89 16.28
C GLU A 20 -18.83 -0.41 16.76
N THR A 21 -17.87 -0.26 15.85
CA THR A 21 -16.52 0.21 16.19
C THR A 21 -16.34 1.71 16.01
N GLY A 22 -17.28 2.38 15.34
CA GLY A 22 -17.13 3.77 14.91
C GLY A 22 -16.13 3.96 13.75
N THR A 23 -15.61 2.87 13.18
CA THR A 23 -14.65 2.91 12.06
C THR A 23 -15.30 3.45 10.79
N TRP A 24 -14.64 4.41 10.18
CA TRP A 24 -15.04 4.92 8.85
C TRP A 24 -14.28 4.18 7.76
N MET A 25 -14.95 3.89 6.65
CA MET A 25 -14.37 3.25 5.48
C MET A 25 -14.68 4.10 4.25
N PHE A 26 -13.66 4.33 3.44
CA PHE A 26 -13.75 5.11 2.20
C PHE A 26 -13.27 4.24 1.06
N ILE A 27 -14.01 4.22 -0.04
CA ILE A 27 -13.57 3.66 -1.32
C ILE A 27 -13.64 4.82 -2.31
N CYS A 28 -12.48 5.29 -2.75
CA CYS A 28 -12.33 6.39 -3.71
C CYS A 28 -11.98 5.78 -5.07
N VAL A 29 -12.77 6.10 -6.08
CA VAL A 29 -12.53 5.69 -7.47
C VAL A 29 -12.18 6.95 -8.25
N HIS A 30 -10.94 7.02 -8.71
CA HIS A 30 -10.47 8.17 -9.49
C HIS A 30 -10.85 8.00 -10.96
N SER A 31 -10.59 6.85 -11.56
CA SER A 31 -10.98 6.59 -12.95
C SER A 31 -11.33 5.13 -13.18
N THR A 32 -12.29 4.87 -14.07
CA THR A 32 -12.66 3.57 -14.64
C THR A 32 -12.46 3.50 -16.16
N ALA A 33 -11.76 4.48 -16.74
CA ALA A 33 -11.61 4.60 -18.19
C ALA A 33 -10.97 3.37 -18.88
N LEU A 34 -10.10 2.64 -18.17
CA LEU A 34 -9.42 1.44 -18.67
C LEU A 34 -10.05 0.13 -18.17
N GLY A 35 -11.09 0.19 -17.35
CA GLY A 35 -11.72 -0.97 -16.72
C GLY A 35 -12.19 -0.69 -15.29
N THR A 36 -12.64 -1.73 -14.59
CA THR A 36 -13.06 -1.61 -13.19
C THR A 36 -11.91 -1.10 -12.31
N ALA A 37 -12.24 -0.33 -11.27
CA ALA A 37 -11.24 0.26 -10.42
C ALA A 37 -10.54 -0.82 -9.58
N ALA A 38 -9.22 -0.74 -9.44
CA ALA A 38 -8.45 -1.63 -8.60
C ALA A 38 -7.52 -0.84 -7.68
N GLY A 39 -7.34 -1.33 -6.45
CA GLY A 39 -6.49 -0.66 -5.47
C GLY A 39 -6.29 -1.42 -4.18
N GLY A 40 -5.24 -1.03 -3.46
CA GLY A 40 -4.96 -1.57 -2.13
C GLY A 40 -5.89 -1.01 -1.04
N THR A 41 -6.08 -1.79 0.03
CA THR A 41 -6.84 -1.42 1.23
C THR A 41 -5.90 -1.00 2.35
N ARG A 42 -5.85 0.30 2.64
CA ARG A 42 -5.08 0.83 3.76
C ARG A 42 -5.90 0.75 5.05
N MET A 43 -5.34 0.17 6.10
CA MET A 43 -5.93 0.20 7.44
C MET A 43 -5.06 1.04 8.38
N LYS A 44 -5.54 2.21 8.82
CA LYS A 44 -4.73 3.15 9.60
C LYS A 44 -5.62 4.08 10.41
N HIS A 45 -5.12 4.56 11.55
CA HIS A 45 -5.69 5.70 12.24
C HIS A 45 -5.47 7.01 11.47
N TYR A 46 -6.50 7.85 11.45
CA TYR A 46 -6.42 9.23 10.97
C TYR A 46 -6.98 10.17 12.04
N PRO A 47 -6.42 11.37 12.22
CA PRO A 47 -6.93 12.35 13.18
C PRO A 47 -8.39 12.72 12.91
N THR A 48 -8.76 12.83 11.63
CA THR A 48 -10.13 13.09 11.21
C THR A 48 -10.56 12.21 10.02
N PRO A 49 -11.88 11.99 9.83
CA PRO A 49 -12.39 11.34 8.63
C PRO A 49 -12.03 12.08 7.32
N ALA A 50 -11.84 13.40 7.38
CA ALA A 50 -11.43 14.19 6.22
C ALA A 50 -9.99 13.87 5.79
N ASP A 51 -9.09 13.60 6.73
CA ASP A 51 -7.71 13.19 6.43
C ASP A 51 -7.67 11.81 5.77
N ALA A 52 -8.54 10.89 6.23
CA ALA A 52 -8.70 9.57 5.61
C ALA A 52 -9.23 9.67 4.18
N LEU A 53 -10.23 10.53 3.95
CA LEU A 53 -10.77 10.76 2.61
C LEU A 53 -9.71 11.36 1.69
N ALA A 54 -8.98 12.38 2.14
CA ALA A 54 -7.93 13.02 1.35
C ALA A 54 -6.83 12.02 0.94
N ASP A 55 -6.42 11.13 1.85
CA ASP A 55 -5.45 10.08 1.51
C ASP A 55 -6.03 9.07 0.51
N GLY A 56 -7.30 8.68 0.67
CA GLY A 56 -8.00 7.81 -0.28
C GLY A 56 -8.07 8.40 -1.70
N MET A 57 -8.50 9.66 -1.82
CA MET A 57 -8.59 10.40 -3.08
C MET A 57 -7.21 10.46 -3.78
N ARG A 58 -6.19 10.95 -3.08
CA ARG A 58 -4.81 11.06 -3.60
C ARG A 58 -4.24 9.71 -4.05
N LEU A 59 -4.49 8.65 -3.28
CA LEU A 59 -3.96 7.32 -3.60
C LEU A 59 -4.71 6.65 -4.76
N SER A 60 -6.00 6.95 -4.96
CA SER A 60 -6.78 6.42 -6.08
C SER A 60 -6.35 7.02 -7.43
N GLU A 61 -5.97 8.30 -7.43
CA GLU A 61 -5.33 8.96 -8.58
C GLU A 61 -3.98 8.28 -8.92
N ALA A 62 -3.13 8.08 -7.92
CA ALA A 62 -1.85 7.39 -8.10
C ALA A 62 -2.04 5.96 -8.65
N MET A 63 -3.12 5.27 -8.30
CA MET A 63 -3.45 3.96 -8.88
C MET A 63 -3.85 4.08 -10.36
N SER A 64 -4.60 5.13 -10.74
CA SER A 64 -4.99 5.34 -12.14
C SER A 64 -3.73 5.51 -13.02
N LEU A 65 -2.82 6.39 -12.58
CA LEU A 65 -1.56 6.64 -13.29
C LEU A 65 -0.66 5.40 -13.33
N LYS A 66 -0.58 4.64 -12.23
CA LYS A 66 0.22 3.42 -12.15
C LYS A 66 -0.27 2.34 -13.12
N LEU A 67 -1.57 2.12 -13.19
CA LEU A 67 -2.13 1.06 -14.03
C LEU A 67 -2.11 1.47 -15.51
N ALA A 68 -2.37 2.74 -15.81
CA ALA A 68 -2.26 3.28 -17.16
C ALA A 68 -0.83 3.24 -17.70
N SER A 69 0.20 3.48 -16.88
CA SER A 69 1.59 3.52 -17.35
C SER A 69 2.15 2.17 -17.82
N VAL A 70 1.45 1.08 -17.52
CA VAL A 70 1.82 -0.29 -17.90
C VAL A 70 0.70 -0.99 -18.70
N ASP A 71 -0.24 -0.22 -19.26
CA ASP A 71 -1.39 -0.72 -20.05
C ASP A 71 -2.19 -1.82 -19.32
N PHE A 72 -2.28 -1.74 -17.99
CA PHE A 72 -3.05 -2.71 -17.22
C PHE A 72 -4.55 -2.38 -17.34
N PRO A 73 -5.43 -3.35 -17.67
CA PRO A 73 -6.82 -3.10 -18.05
C PRO A 73 -7.75 -2.86 -16.85
N HIS A 74 -7.36 -1.92 -15.98
CA HIS A 74 -8.09 -1.52 -14.79
C HIS A 74 -7.95 -0.02 -14.55
N GLY A 75 -9.03 0.55 -14.02
CA GLY A 75 -9.03 1.89 -13.48
C GLY A 75 -8.36 2.00 -12.11
N GLY A 76 -8.15 3.22 -11.61
CA GLY A 76 -7.55 3.46 -10.31
C GLY A 76 -8.57 3.68 -9.20
N GLY A 77 -8.51 2.82 -8.18
CA GLY A 77 -9.25 3.00 -6.94
C GLY A 77 -8.34 2.93 -5.72
N LYS A 78 -8.88 3.29 -4.56
CA LYS A 78 -8.23 3.04 -3.27
C LYS A 78 -9.25 2.92 -2.16
N ALA A 79 -9.00 2.03 -1.22
CA ALA A 79 -9.75 1.95 0.02
C ALA A 79 -8.93 2.36 1.24
N VAL A 80 -9.60 3.03 2.18
CA VAL A 80 -9.07 3.40 3.49
C VAL A 80 -10.05 2.96 4.57
N ILE A 81 -9.60 2.10 5.48
CA ILE A 81 -10.26 1.74 6.75
C ILE A 81 -9.65 2.64 7.82
N ALA A 82 -10.36 3.71 8.16
CA ALA A 82 -9.94 4.74 9.10
C ALA A 82 -10.27 4.34 10.55
N LEU A 83 -9.29 3.72 11.21
CA LEU A 83 -9.44 3.20 12.56
C LEU A 83 -9.66 4.33 13.58
N PRO A 84 -10.46 4.10 14.63
CA PRO A 84 -10.74 5.11 15.67
C PRO A 84 -9.53 5.38 16.57
N SER A 85 -8.55 4.48 16.62
CA SER A 85 -7.30 4.63 17.38
C SER A 85 -6.13 4.03 16.59
N THR A 86 -4.91 4.25 17.08
CA THR A 86 -3.67 3.68 16.51
C THR A 86 -3.54 2.16 16.70
N GLU A 87 -4.40 1.55 17.52
CA GLU A 87 -4.40 0.11 17.74
C GLU A 87 -4.99 -0.63 16.53
N ILE A 88 -4.21 -1.53 15.95
CA ILE A 88 -4.66 -2.35 14.83
C ILE A 88 -5.42 -3.56 15.37
N PRO A 89 -6.70 -3.77 15.01
CA PRO A 89 -7.47 -4.89 15.50
C PRO A 89 -6.86 -6.23 15.08
N GLN A 90 -6.92 -7.21 15.99
CA GLN A 90 -6.42 -8.57 15.81
C GLN A 90 -7.53 -9.61 16.05
N GLY A 91 -7.28 -10.86 15.69
CA GLY A 91 -8.20 -12.00 15.95
C GLY A 91 -9.62 -11.78 15.42
N ASP A 92 -10.62 -12.13 16.24
CA ASP A 92 -12.03 -12.06 15.86
C ASP A 92 -12.49 -10.63 15.56
N ALA A 93 -11.98 -9.63 16.28
CA ALA A 93 -12.30 -8.23 16.04
C ALA A 93 -11.84 -7.79 14.64
N ARG A 94 -10.65 -8.22 14.22
CA ARG A 94 -10.12 -7.99 12.86
C ARG A 94 -10.99 -8.67 11.82
N ARG A 95 -11.29 -9.95 12.00
CA ARG A 95 -12.10 -10.73 11.07
C ARG A 95 -13.49 -10.11 10.87
N ARG A 96 -14.16 -9.71 11.95
CA ARG A 96 -15.46 -9.01 11.91
C ARG A 96 -15.37 -7.71 11.10
N LEU A 97 -14.34 -6.90 11.36
CA LEU A 97 -14.14 -5.63 10.65
C LEU A 97 -13.90 -5.86 9.14
N LEU A 98 -13.09 -6.86 8.78
CA LEU A 98 -12.81 -7.22 7.39
C LEU A 98 -14.04 -7.77 6.67
N HIS A 99 -14.90 -8.54 7.35
CA HIS A 99 -16.19 -8.95 6.81
C HIS A 99 -17.13 -7.76 6.58
N GLU A 100 -17.16 -6.79 7.49
CA GLU A 100 -17.95 -5.57 7.31
C GLU A 100 -17.46 -4.76 6.12
N TYR A 101 -16.14 -4.61 5.98
CA TYR A 101 -15.52 -4.00 4.81
C TYR A 101 -15.80 -4.78 3.51
N GLY A 102 -15.73 -6.11 3.54
CA GLY A 102 -16.03 -6.95 2.38
C GLY A 102 -17.50 -6.84 1.93
N ARG A 103 -18.45 -6.76 2.86
CA ARG A 103 -19.86 -6.45 2.55
C ARG A 103 -20.01 -5.07 1.90
N PHE A 104 -19.24 -4.08 2.36
CA PHE A 104 -19.21 -2.76 1.75
C PHE A 104 -18.64 -2.79 0.33
N ILE A 105 -17.55 -3.52 0.06
CA ILE A 105 -17.08 -3.73 -1.32
C ILE A 105 -18.16 -4.41 -2.17
N ASN A 106 -18.78 -5.47 -1.65
CA ASN A 106 -19.77 -6.25 -2.39
C ASN A 106 -20.97 -5.41 -2.83
N SER A 107 -21.40 -4.45 -2.00
CA SER A 107 -22.53 -3.57 -2.31
C SER A 107 -22.24 -2.60 -3.47
N LEU A 108 -20.97 -2.41 -3.85
CA LEU A 108 -20.57 -1.61 -5.01
C LEU A 108 -20.66 -2.38 -6.35
N GLY A 109 -21.09 -3.65 -6.33
CA GLY A 109 -21.43 -4.39 -7.55
C GLY A 109 -20.28 -4.55 -8.56
N GLY A 110 -19.03 -4.59 -8.08
CA GLY A 110 -17.84 -4.77 -8.93
C GLY A 110 -17.23 -3.49 -9.47
N LEU A 111 -17.68 -2.32 -9.01
CA LEU A 111 -17.02 -1.04 -9.32
C LEU A 111 -15.55 -1.02 -8.87
N TYR A 112 -15.23 -1.71 -7.78
CA TYR A 112 -13.91 -1.73 -7.17
C TYR A 112 -13.50 -3.13 -6.72
N SER A 113 -12.26 -3.52 -7.02
CA SER A 113 -11.59 -4.71 -6.49
C SER A 113 -10.44 -4.32 -5.57
N CYS A 114 -10.41 -4.89 -4.37
CA CYS A 114 -9.40 -4.57 -3.37
C CYS A 114 -8.16 -5.48 -3.43
N ALA A 115 -7.04 -4.99 -2.89
CA ALA A 115 -5.80 -5.73 -2.67
C ALA A 115 -5.18 -5.34 -1.31
N PRO A 116 -4.06 -5.95 -0.88
CA PRO A 116 -3.30 -5.50 0.28
C PRO A 116 -2.73 -4.08 0.12
N ASP A 117 -2.57 -3.39 1.25
CA ASP A 117 -1.77 -2.16 1.41
C ASP A 117 -1.29 -2.10 2.88
N MET A 118 -0.97 -0.92 3.39
CA MET A 118 -0.53 -0.71 4.75
C MET A 118 -1.51 -1.33 5.77
N ASN A 119 -0.97 -2.21 6.62
CA ASN A 119 -1.67 -2.97 7.67
C ASN A 119 -2.79 -3.92 7.18
N THR A 120 -2.76 -4.31 5.91
CA THR A 120 -3.52 -5.44 5.37
C THR A 120 -2.59 -6.38 4.60
N SER A 121 -2.98 -7.64 4.50
CA SER A 121 -2.14 -8.74 3.99
C SER A 121 -2.94 -9.67 3.08
N ALA A 122 -2.25 -10.61 2.42
CA ALA A 122 -2.91 -11.65 1.63
C ALA A 122 -3.88 -12.51 2.47
N ALA A 123 -3.57 -12.76 3.75
CA ALA A 123 -4.47 -13.46 4.66
C ALA A 123 -5.75 -12.65 4.95
N ASP A 124 -5.65 -11.32 4.99
CA ASP A 124 -6.84 -10.47 5.13
C ASP A 124 -7.69 -10.49 3.86
N MET A 125 -7.06 -10.60 2.69
CA MET A 125 -7.77 -10.75 1.42
C MET A 125 -8.56 -12.06 1.39
N ASP A 126 -8.02 -13.15 1.94
CA ASP A 126 -8.77 -14.40 2.07
C ASP A 126 -10.05 -14.21 2.90
N VAL A 127 -9.95 -13.50 4.04
CA VAL A 127 -11.10 -13.20 4.91
C VAL A 127 -12.13 -12.33 4.19
N ILE A 128 -11.70 -11.29 3.46
CA ILE A 128 -12.60 -10.43 2.68
C ILE A 128 -13.28 -11.24 1.57
N ALA A 129 -12.55 -12.16 0.93
CA ALA A 129 -13.06 -12.97 -0.16
C ALA A 129 -14.16 -13.97 0.25
N GLU A 130 -14.35 -14.21 1.54
CA GLU A 130 -15.48 -15.00 2.05
C GLU A 130 -16.84 -14.32 1.81
N VAL A 131 -16.87 -12.99 1.61
CA VAL A 131 -18.11 -12.20 1.48
C VAL A 131 -18.20 -11.40 0.17
N THR A 132 -17.16 -11.37 -0.65
CA THR A 132 -17.14 -10.66 -1.94
C THR A 132 -16.16 -11.31 -2.92
N PRO A 133 -16.47 -11.39 -4.23
CA PRO A 133 -15.53 -11.89 -5.23
C PRO A 133 -14.50 -10.83 -5.68
N TYR A 134 -14.67 -9.56 -5.31
CA TYR A 134 -13.88 -8.43 -5.83
C TYR A 134 -12.56 -8.23 -5.05
N VAL A 135 -11.70 -9.25 -5.08
CA VAL A 135 -10.48 -9.30 -4.25
C VAL A 135 -9.29 -9.86 -5.05
N PHE A 136 -8.19 -9.12 -5.05
CA PHE A 136 -6.88 -9.54 -5.56
C PHE A 136 -5.94 -9.97 -4.44
N CYS A 137 -4.85 -10.65 -4.81
CA CYS A 137 -3.74 -10.99 -3.91
C CYS A 137 -4.17 -11.72 -2.63
N LYS A 138 -5.18 -12.60 -2.76
CA LYS A 138 -5.40 -13.71 -1.83
C LYS A 138 -4.13 -14.53 -1.66
N THR A 139 -4.05 -15.34 -0.61
CA THR A 139 -2.93 -16.26 -0.44
C THR A 139 -2.83 -17.23 -1.62
N GLU A 140 -1.63 -17.75 -1.88
CA GLU A 140 -1.42 -18.77 -2.92
C GLU A 140 -2.28 -20.02 -2.66
N ALA A 141 -2.42 -20.41 -1.38
CA ALA A 141 -3.29 -21.52 -0.97
C ALA A 141 -4.76 -21.28 -1.30
N ALA A 142 -5.21 -20.02 -1.32
CA ALA A 142 -6.55 -19.61 -1.74
C ALA A 142 -6.64 -19.24 -3.23
N GLY A 143 -5.61 -19.57 -4.02
CA GLY A 143 -5.54 -19.35 -5.48
C GLY A 143 -5.26 -17.91 -5.90
N GLY A 144 -4.72 -17.07 -5.01
CA GLY A 144 -4.26 -15.72 -5.33
C GLY A 144 -2.76 -15.66 -5.59
N ALA A 145 -2.27 -14.43 -5.83
CA ALA A 145 -0.85 -14.16 -6.09
C ALA A 145 0.02 -14.02 -4.83
N GLY A 146 -0.58 -14.06 -3.63
CA GLY A 146 0.16 -13.90 -2.38
C GLY A 146 0.69 -12.49 -2.13
N ASP A 147 1.81 -12.41 -1.42
CA ASP A 147 2.49 -11.15 -1.08
C ASP A 147 3.27 -10.62 -2.28
N THR A 148 2.93 -9.41 -2.73
CA THR A 148 3.56 -8.73 -3.87
C THR A 148 4.70 -7.79 -3.46
N ALA A 149 5.04 -7.72 -2.17
CA ALA A 149 6.13 -6.88 -1.69
C ALA A 149 7.50 -7.24 -2.31
N PRO A 150 7.85 -8.53 -2.52
CA PRO A 150 9.10 -8.89 -3.18
C PRO A 150 9.20 -8.36 -4.62
N ASP A 151 8.14 -8.50 -5.43
CA ASP A 151 8.12 -8.01 -6.80
C ASP A 151 8.18 -6.48 -6.85
N THR A 152 7.51 -5.83 -5.90
CA THR A 152 7.57 -4.37 -5.74
C THR A 152 9.00 -3.92 -5.45
N ALA A 153 9.74 -4.63 -4.59
CA ALA A 153 11.13 -4.30 -4.27
C ALA A 153 12.06 -4.43 -5.49
N VAL A 154 11.86 -5.45 -6.33
CA VAL A 154 12.58 -5.62 -7.60
C VAL A 154 12.29 -4.45 -8.54
N GLY A 155 11.01 -4.08 -8.70
CA GLY A 155 10.62 -2.92 -9.51
C GLY A 155 11.27 -1.62 -9.03
N VAL A 156 11.30 -1.39 -7.71
CA VAL A 156 11.95 -0.22 -7.10
C VAL A 156 13.45 -0.22 -7.37
N LEU A 157 14.15 -1.36 -7.25
CA LEU A 157 15.58 -1.47 -7.59
C LEU A 157 15.83 -1.06 -9.05
N HIS A 158 14.99 -1.53 -9.98
CA HIS A 158 15.11 -1.15 -11.39
C HIS A 158 14.83 0.34 -11.61
N GLY A 159 13.88 0.93 -10.89
CA GLY A 159 13.63 2.37 -10.88
C GLY A 159 14.86 3.16 -10.40
N ILE A 160 15.51 2.72 -9.33
CA ILE A 160 16.76 3.31 -8.82
C ILE A 160 17.85 3.24 -9.89
N ARG A 161 18.08 2.05 -10.48
CA ARG A 161 19.08 1.85 -11.54
C ARG A 161 18.84 2.75 -12.76
N ALA A 162 17.60 2.83 -13.23
CA ALA A 162 17.24 3.70 -14.35
C ALA A 162 17.48 5.18 -14.02
N SER A 163 17.14 5.60 -12.80
CA SER A 163 17.36 6.96 -12.31
C SER A 163 18.85 7.30 -12.21
N CYS A 164 19.67 6.37 -11.70
CA CYS A 164 21.13 6.52 -11.65
C CYS A 164 21.75 6.60 -13.05
N ARG A 165 21.28 5.78 -14.01
CA ARG A 165 21.74 5.86 -15.40
C ARG A 165 21.48 7.24 -15.99
N TYR A 166 20.27 7.77 -15.78
CA TYR A 166 19.91 9.10 -16.27
C TYR A 166 20.72 10.21 -15.60
N ALA A 167 20.81 10.20 -14.27
CA ALA A 167 21.44 11.29 -13.51
C ALA A 167 22.98 11.24 -13.54
N PHE A 168 23.57 10.04 -13.60
CA PHE A 168 25.00 9.83 -13.43
C PHE A 168 25.68 9.06 -14.56
N GLY A 169 24.96 8.72 -15.63
CA GLY A 169 25.49 8.01 -16.79
C GLY A 169 25.74 6.51 -16.58
N SER A 170 25.46 5.96 -15.41
CA SER A 170 25.65 4.54 -15.08
C SER A 170 24.57 4.04 -14.11
N ASP A 171 24.09 2.82 -14.31
CA ASP A 171 23.22 2.10 -13.39
C ASP A 171 23.96 1.20 -12.39
N ASP A 172 25.29 1.22 -12.41
CA ASP A 172 26.11 0.57 -11.40
C ASP A 172 25.94 1.27 -10.04
N LEU A 173 25.46 0.49 -9.06
CA LEU A 173 25.18 0.95 -7.70
C LEU A 173 26.34 0.68 -6.73
N SER A 174 27.37 -0.07 -7.13
CA SER A 174 28.48 -0.47 -6.25
C SER A 174 29.27 0.72 -5.68
N GLN A 175 29.25 1.86 -6.38
CA GLN A 175 29.87 3.12 -5.96
C GLN A 175 28.86 4.15 -5.45
N ARG A 176 27.64 3.71 -5.09
CA ARG A 176 26.56 4.57 -4.61
C ARG A 176 26.23 4.27 -3.16
N SER A 177 25.71 5.30 -2.49
CA SER A 177 25.04 5.16 -1.20
C SER A 177 23.54 5.32 -1.41
N VAL A 178 22.74 4.41 -0.87
CA VAL A 178 21.28 4.47 -0.93
C VAL A 178 20.72 4.46 0.48
N LEU A 179 19.91 5.48 0.79
CA LEU A 179 19.13 5.53 2.02
C LEU A 179 17.77 4.86 1.80
N VAL A 180 17.43 3.88 2.65
CA VAL A 180 16.12 3.25 2.71
C VAL A 180 15.41 3.68 3.99
N GLN A 181 14.36 4.50 3.83
CA GLN A 181 13.49 4.91 4.93
C GLN A 181 12.27 3.97 5.01
N GLY A 182 12.28 3.09 6.01
CA GLY A 182 11.29 2.06 6.26
C GLY A 182 11.75 0.68 5.77
N ALA A 183 11.86 -0.27 6.68
CA ALA A 183 12.24 -1.67 6.47
C ALA A 183 11.05 -2.62 6.67
N GLY A 184 9.87 -2.22 6.19
CA GLY A 184 8.70 -3.10 6.07
C GLY A 184 8.85 -4.13 4.93
N GLY A 185 7.75 -4.77 4.50
CA GLY A 185 7.79 -5.84 3.50
C GLY A 185 8.58 -5.50 2.23
N VAL A 186 8.35 -4.31 1.65
CA VAL A 186 9.10 -3.86 0.45
C VAL A 186 10.51 -3.40 0.81
N GLY A 187 10.64 -2.53 1.81
CA GLY A 187 11.92 -1.90 2.15
C GLY A 187 12.97 -2.88 2.65
N GLY A 188 12.57 -3.86 3.46
CA GLY A 188 13.44 -4.95 3.89
C GLY A 188 13.97 -5.75 2.70
N ARG A 189 13.09 -6.14 1.77
CA ARG A 189 13.55 -6.85 0.56
C ARG A 189 14.43 -5.99 -0.34
N LEU A 190 14.13 -4.69 -0.45
CA LEU A 190 14.96 -3.74 -1.21
C LEU A 190 16.36 -3.62 -0.61
N ILE A 191 16.49 -3.54 0.72
CA ILE A 191 17.79 -3.50 1.41
C ILE A 191 18.63 -4.72 1.03
N GLU A 192 18.04 -5.92 1.05
CA GLU A 192 18.76 -7.14 0.65
C GLU A 192 19.24 -7.08 -0.81
N LEU A 193 18.36 -6.67 -1.72
CA LEU A 193 18.69 -6.52 -3.13
C LEU A 193 19.79 -5.49 -3.40
N LEU A 194 19.84 -4.41 -2.62
CA LEU A 194 20.89 -3.39 -2.71
C LEU A 194 22.23 -3.91 -2.18
N LEU A 195 22.22 -4.67 -1.08
CA LEU A 195 23.42 -5.32 -0.55
C LEU A 195 23.97 -6.37 -1.54
N GLU A 196 23.09 -7.16 -2.16
CA GLU A 196 23.47 -8.11 -3.23
C GLU A 196 24.08 -7.40 -4.45
N ALA A 197 23.81 -6.11 -4.63
CA ALA A 197 24.39 -5.26 -5.68
C ALA A 197 25.61 -4.45 -5.22
N ASP A 198 26.26 -4.87 -4.12
CA ASP A 198 27.44 -4.20 -3.51
C ASP A 198 27.22 -2.72 -3.19
N THR A 199 25.97 -2.31 -2.98
CA THR A 199 25.62 -0.91 -2.72
C THR A 199 25.84 -0.58 -1.25
N LYS A 200 26.36 0.62 -0.93
CA LYS A 200 26.37 1.09 0.46
C LYS A 200 24.93 1.43 0.88
N VAL A 201 24.37 0.68 1.83
CA VAL A 201 23.01 0.89 2.32
C VAL A 201 23.00 1.61 3.66
N ILE A 202 22.26 2.71 3.72
CA ILE A 202 21.89 3.42 4.94
C ILE A 202 20.40 3.15 5.18
N ALA A 203 19.98 2.87 6.40
CA ALA A 203 18.58 2.57 6.68
C ALA A 203 18.06 3.20 7.96
N THR A 204 16.77 3.52 7.98
CA THR A 204 16.06 3.99 9.17
C THR A 204 14.65 3.42 9.22
N ASP A 205 14.12 3.16 10.40
CA ASP A 205 12.74 2.73 10.63
C ASP A 205 12.26 3.26 11.99
N ILE A 206 10.96 3.51 12.11
CA ILE A 206 10.32 3.89 13.37
C ILE A 206 10.28 2.71 14.36
N ASP A 207 10.28 1.49 13.85
CA ASP A 207 10.39 0.26 14.62
C ASP A 207 11.83 -0.26 14.56
N PRO A 208 12.64 -0.06 15.61
CA PRO A 208 14.05 -0.46 15.60
C PRO A 208 14.23 -1.98 15.48
N ALA A 209 13.21 -2.78 15.81
CA ALA A 209 13.30 -4.24 15.72
C ALA A 209 13.42 -4.72 14.27
N ARG A 210 12.84 -3.98 13.30
CA ARG A 210 12.90 -4.33 11.87
C ARG A 210 14.31 -4.28 11.31
N LEU A 211 15.11 -3.30 11.75
CA LEU A 211 16.49 -3.15 11.32
C LEU A 211 17.48 -3.97 12.15
N ALA A 212 17.10 -4.39 13.37
CA ALA A 212 17.97 -5.19 14.23
C ALA A 212 18.46 -6.47 13.53
N GLN A 213 17.59 -7.15 12.78
CA GLN A 213 17.92 -8.37 12.03
C GLN A 213 18.80 -8.13 10.79
N MET A 214 18.97 -6.87 10.39
CA MET A 214 19.71 -6.49 9.18
C MET A 214 21.07 -5.84 9.50
N ARG A 215 21.31 -5.45 10.77
CA ARG A 215 22.58 -4.85 11.21
C ARG A 215 23.79 -5.73 10.89
N ASP A 216 23.65 -7.04 11.08
CA ASP A 216 24.71 -8.00 10.82
C ASP A 216 25.00 -8.16 9.30
N LYS A 217 24.13 -7.63 8.44
CA LYS A 217 24.28 -7.65 6.97
C LYS A 217 25.09 -6.47 6.42
N GLY A 218 25.70 -5.65 7.29
CA GLY A 218 26.61 -4.57 6.87
C GLY A 218 25.94 -3.25 6.48
N ILE A 219 24.69 -3.01 6.91
CA ILE A 219 24.01 -1.73 6.71
C ILE A 219 24.40 -0.70 7.78
N GLU A 220 24.36 0.59 7.41
CA GLU A 220 24.46 1.70 8.36
C GLU A 220 23.05 2.08 8.85
N VAL A 221 22.76 1.92 10.14
CA VAL A 221 21.46 2.30 10.72
C VAL A 221 21.54 3.70 11.32
N VAL A 222 20.66 4.60 10.87
CA VAL A 222 20.58 5.98 11.35
C VAL A 222 19.24 6.28 12.01
N ALA A 223 19.23 7.23 12.95
CA ALA A 223 18.00 7.73 13.55
C ALA A 223 17.18 8.52 12.51
N ALA A 224 15.85 8.54 12.67
CA ALA A 224 14.94 9.14 11.69
C ALA A 224 15.19 10.65 11.48
N ASP A 225 15.62 11.36 12.52
CA ASP A 225 15.98 12.78 12.49
C ASP A 225 17.35 13.08 11.83
N ARG A 226 18.09 12.03 11.47
CA ARG A 226 19.40 12.09 10.82
C ARG A 226 19.40 11.51 9.40
N ALA A 227 18.24 11.05 8.93
CA ALA A 227 18.12 10.37 7.66
C ALA A 227 18.15 11.32 6.45
N LEU A 228 17.89 12.63 6.61
CA LEU A 228 17.86 13.62 5.52
C LEU A 228 18.65 14.87 5.87
#